data_AF-A0A519N926-F1
#
_entry.id   AF-A0A519N926-F1
#
_cell.length_a   1.000
_cell.length_b   1.000
_cell.length_c   1.000
_cell.angle_alpha   90.00
_cell.angle_beta   90.00
_cell.angle_gamma   90.00
#
_symmetry.space_group_name_H-M   'P 1'
#
loop_
_entity.id
_entity.type
_entity.pdbx_description
1 polymer ?
#
loop_
_entity_poly.entity_id
_entity_poly.type
_entity_poly.pdbx_seq_one_letter_code
_entity_poly.pdbx_strand_id
1 'polypeptide(L)' 'PESGNGWDGTFNGKPMPSTDYWFLVEYPDPSGAMKEFRAHFSLKR' A
#
# COMPACT_ATOMS: atom_id res chain seq x y z
N PRO A 1 15.05 10.56 -5.07
CA PRO A 1 14.68 10.46 -3.65
C PRO A 1 13.21 10.03 -3.54
N GLU A 2 12.97 8.73 -3.38
CA GLU A 2 11.63 8.16 -3.14
C GLU A 2 11.22 8.42 -1.69
N SER A 3 10.98 9.69 -1.37
CA SER A 3 10.47 10.12 -0.06
C SER A 3 8.94 10.18 -0.13
N GLY A 4 8.30 9.06 -0.47
CA GLY A 4 6.90 8.86 -0.14
C GLY A 4 6.82 8.40 1.31
N ASN A 5 5.80 8.82 2.07
CA ASN A 5 5.42 8.21 3.35
C ASN A 5 4.91 6.78 3.09
N GLY A 6 5.76 5.94 2.50
CA GLY A 6 5.50 4.52 2.29
C GLY A 6 5.50 3.80 3.63
N TRP A 7 4.99 2.59 3.60
CA TRP A 7 5.00 1.72 4.75
C TRP A 7 6.44 1.28 5.08
N ASP A 8 6.85 1.43 6.34
CA ASP A 8 8.22 1.12 6.82
C ASP A 8 8.44 -0.38 7.14
N GLY A 9 7.43 -1.23 6.85
CA GLY A 9 7.46 -2.65 7.16
C GLY A 9 7.01 -3.02 8.57
N THR A 10 6.43 -2.07 9.34
CA THR A 10 5.92 -2.32 10.69
C THR A 10 4.39 -2.24 10.77
N PHE A 11 3.76 -3.19 11.46
CA PHE A 11 2.33 -3.15 11.75
C PHE A 11 2.11 -3.15 13.26
N ASN A 12 1.45 -2.12 13.78
CA ASN A 12 1.26 -1.92 15.23
C ASN A 12 2.60 -1.99 16.02
N GLY A 13 3.67 -1.41 15.47
CA GLY A 13 5.00 -1.40 16.07
C GLY A 13 5.76 -2.73 16.00
N LYS A 14 5.22 -3.74 15.31
CA LYS A 14 5.87 -5.05 15.13
C LYS A 14 6.37 -5.22 13.69
N PRO A 15 7.59 -5.74 13.48
CA PRO A 15 8.12 -5.97 12.14
C PRO A 15 7.34 -7.09 11.46
N MET A 16 6.92 -6.85 10.22
CA MET A 16 6.16 -7.80 9.43
C MET A 16 7.07 -8.72 8.61
N PRO A 17 6.61 -9.92 8.21
CA PRO A 17 7.38 -10.86 7.39
C PRO A 17 7.90 -10.26 6.08
N SER A 18 9.05 -10.72 5.58
CA SER A 18 9.56 -10.33 4.25
C SER A 18 8.81 -11.12 3.18
N THR A 19 7.60 -10.66 2.83
CA THR A 19 6.67 -11.32 1.90
C THR A 19 6.01 -10.30 0.97
N ASP A 20 5.15 -10.77 0.07
CA ASP A 20 4.28 -9.93 -0.76
C ASP A 20 3.08 -9.40 0.04
N TYR A 21 2.81 -8.10 -0.13
CA TYR A 21 1.70 -7.38 0.50
C TYR A 21 0.85 -6.73 -0.56
N TRP A 22 -0.46 -6.84 -0.39
CA TRP A 22 -1.46 -6.27 -1.31
C TRP A 22 -2.13 -5.07 -0.67
N PHE A 23 -2.46 -4.06 -1.49
CA PHE A 23 -3.26 -2.93 -1.07
C PHE A 23 -4.37 -2.63 -2.07
N LEU A 24 -5.45 -2.06 -1.55
CA LEU A 24 -6.61 -1.58 -2.28
C LEU A 24 -6.79 -0.10 -1.94
N VAL A 25 -6.93 0.73 -2.98
CA VAL A 25 -7.33 2.13 -2.85
C VAL A 25 -8.71 2.27 -3.45
N GLU A 26 -9.66 2.69 -2.62
CA GLU A 26 -10.99 3.10 -3.08
C GLU A 26 -11.01 4.63 -3.21
N TYR A 27 -11.33 5.14 -4.39
CA TYR A 27 -11.34 6.58 -4.65
C TYR A 27 -12.42 6.96 -5.66
N PRO A 28 -13.06 8.13 -5.53
CA PRO A 28 -13.95 8.65 -6.55
C PRO A 28 -13.13 9.13 -7.75
N ASP A 29 -13.59 8.80 -8.95
CA ASP A 29 -13.03 9.34 -10.18
C ASP A 29 -13.58 10.76 -10.46
N PRO A 30 -13.08 11.47 -11.48
CA PRO A 30 -13.53 12.83 -11.78
C PRO A 30 -15.03 12.97 -12.10
N SER A 31 -15.71 11.87 -12.43
CA SER A 31 -17.17 11.85 -12.64
C SER A 31 -17.96 11.58 -11.36
N GLY A 32 -17.29 11.32 -10.24
CA GLY A 32 -17.90 10.97 -8.96
C GLY A 32 -18.19 9.47 -8.78
N ALA A 33 -17.82 8.64 -9.75
CA ALA A 33 -17.97 7.19 -9.64
C ALA A 33 -16.84 6.60 -8.78
N MET A 34 -17.19 5.75 -7.82
CA MET A 34 -16.20 5.05 -7.00
C MET A 34 -15.41 4.05 -7.84
N LYS A 35 -14.09 4.08 -7.71
CA LYS A 35 -13.15 3.17 -8.35
C LYS A 35 -12.25 2.49 -7.33
N GLU A 36 -11.81 1.31 -7.70
CA GLU A 36 -10.87 0.49 -6.96
C GLU A 36 -9.54 0.40 -7.72
N PHE A 37 -8.44 0.66 -7.05
CA PHE A 37 -7.10 0.37 -7.53
C PHE A 37 -6.44 -0.65 -6.63
N ARG A 38 -6.09 -1.81 -7.20
CA ARG A 38 -5.46 -2.94 -6.51
C ARG A 38 -4.03 -3.08 -7.00
N ALA A 39 -3.08 -3.16 -6.08
CA ALA A 39 -1.68 -3.41 -6.40
C ALA A 39 -0.99 -4.14 -5.24
N HIS A 40 0.26 -4.56 -5.46
CA HIS A 40 1.07 -5.21 -4.44
C HIS A 40 2.50 -4.71 -4.46
N PHE A 41 3.19 -4.89 -3.34
CA PHE A 41 4.63 -4.68 -3.22
C PHE A 41 5.23 -5.80 -2.36
N SER A 42 6.48 -6.15 -2.62
CA SER A 42 7.20 -7.14 -1.80
C SER A 42 8.05 -6.42 -0.77
N LEU A 43 7.91 -6.78 0.51
CA LEU A 43 8.85 -6.34 1.53
C LEU A 43 10.11 -7.17 1.40
N LYS A 44 11.19 -6.57 0.90
CA LYS A 44 12.54 -7.16 0.88
C LYS A 44 13.37 -6.63 2.05
N ARG A 45 14.23 -7.49 2.61
CA ARG A 45 15.19 -7.15 3.67
C ARG A 45 16.60 -7.32 3.16
#